data_AF-A0AAV2G4I1-F1
#
_entry.id   AF-A0AAV2G4I1-F1
#
_cell.length_a   1.000
_cell.length_b   1.000
_cell.length_c   1.000
_cell.angle_alpha   90.00
_cell.angle_beta   90.00
_cell.angle_gamma   90.00
#
_symmetry.space_group_name_H-M   'P 1'
#
loop_
_entity.id
_entity.type
_entity.pdbx_description
1 polymer ?
#
loop_
_entity_poly.entity_id
_entity_poly.type
_entity_poly.pdbx_seq_one_letter_code
_entity_poly.pdbx_strand_id
1 'polypeptide(L)'
;MLKVICNQRDRFRARLHEAEEEIRQLKERIGALTQELEKSKADNVKLYGKMRYVQDYNLEKVVSRGSSKKHAEDLESGFSSDVESKYKKIYEDDINPFAAFSKKERDQRYKELGFRDRITLSSGRFLMGNKYARTFAFFYTIGLHVLVFSCLYRMSALSYLSNGEESLAVDQTINLPHAL
;
A
#
# COMPACT_ATOMS: atom_id res chain seq x y z
N MET A 1 39.11 44.47 -4.87
CA MET A 1 38.75 43.03 -4.88
C MET A 1 37.92 42.64 -3.66
N LEU A 2 38.39 42.86 -2.42
CA LEU A 2 37.64 42.55 -1.17
C LEU A 2 36.20 43.13 -1.11
N LYS A 3 35.98 44.38 -1.52
CA LYS A 3 34.65 45.00 -1.52
C LYS A 3 33.62 44.25 -2.37
N VAL A 4 34.04 43.70 -3.51
CA VAL A 4 33.16 42.95 -4.41
C VAL A 4 32.75 41.62 -3.78
N ILE A 5 33.68 40.95 -3.11
CA ILE A 5 33.43 39.69 -2.40
C ILE A 5 32.49 39.91 -1.20
N CYS A 6 32.70 40.98 -0.42
CA CYS A 6 31.80 41.36 0.65
C CYS A 6 30.38 41.62 0.14
N ASN A 7 30.24 42.43 -0.93
CA ASN A 7 28.93 42.74 -1.51
C ASN A 7 28.21 41.50 -2.04
N GLN A 8 28.93 40.54 -2.65
CA GLN A 8 28.34 39.28 -3.11
C GLN A 8 27.87 38.44 -1.93
N ARG A 9 28.70 38.26 -0.90
CA ARG A 9 28.32 37.56 0.34
C ARG A 9 27.08 38.16 0.97
N ASP A 10 27.02 39.49 1.07
CA ASP A 10 25.93 40.19 1.72
C ASP A 10 24.63 40.04 0.91
N ARG A 11 24.70 40.03 -0.43
CA ARG A 11 23.57 39.70 -1.30
C ARG A 11 23.09 38.26 -1.14
N PHE A 12 24.00 37.29 -1.01
CA PHE A 12 23.63 35.89 -0.76
C PHE A 12 22.99 35.72 0.61
N ARG A 13 23.51 36.42 1.65
CA ARG A 13 22.89 36.43 2.98
C ARG A 13 21.50 37.06 2.96
N ALA A 14 21.32 38.17 2.25
CA ALA A 14 20.01 38.80 2.11
C ALA A 14 19.00 37.84 1.47
N ARG A 15 19.37 37.19 0.35
CA ARG A 15 18.53 36.18 -0.32
C ARG A 15 18.23 34.97 0.56
N LEU A 16 19.20 34.54 1.35
CA LEU A 16 19.03 33.41 2.27
C LEU A 16 18.04 33.78 3.38
N HIS A 17 18.15 34.98 3.95
CA HIS A 17 17.22 35.48 4.96
C HIS A 17 15.80 35.65 4.39
N GLU A 18 15.67 36.22 3.19
CA GLU A 18 14.39 36.32 2.47
C GLU A 18 13.74 34.94 2.28
N ALA A 19 14.52 33.95 1.81
CA ALA A 19 14.01 32.58 1.62
C ALA A 19 13.64 31.90 2.95
N GLU A 20 14.42 32.10 4.02
CA GLU A 20 14.10 31.59 5.36
C GLU A 20 12.79 32.19 5.89
N GLU A 21 12.57 33.49 5.65
CA GLU A 21 11.36 34.21 6.06
C GLU A 21 10.14 33.76 5.24
N GLU A 22 10.29 33.56 3.93
CA GLU A 22 9.25 32.95 3.08
C GLU A 22 8.87 31.55 3.55
N ILE A 23 9.86 30.70 3.88
CA ILE A 23 9.60 29.35 4.40
C ILE A 23 8.84 29.42 5.71
N ARG A 24 9.19 30.34 6.61
CA ARG A 24 8.48 30.54 7.87
C ARG A 24 7.03 30.96 7.63
N GLN A 25 6.80 31.95 6.76
CA GLN A 25 5.46 32.41 6.41
C GLN A 25 4.61 31.29 5.78
N LEU A 26 5.20 30.48 4.89
CA LEU A 26 4.50 29.34 4.29
C LEU A 26 4.12 28.29 5.33
N LYS A 27 5.02 27.98 6.28
CA LYS A 27 4.71 27.05 7.38
C LYS A 27 3.58 27.57 8.26
N GLU A 28 3.58 28.86 8.60
CA GLU A 28 2.51 29.50 9.37
C GLU A 28 1.17 29.44 8.61
N ARG A 29 1.17 29.73 7.30
CA ARG A 29 -0.03 29.60 6.44
C ARG A 29 -0.54 28.17 6.36
N ILE A 30 0.34 27.18 6.21
CA ILE A 30 -0.04 25.76 6.22
C ILE A 30 -0.70 25.39 7.55
N GLY A 31 -0.14 25.85 8.67
CA GLY A 31 -0.72 25.64 10.00
C GLY A 31 -2.12 26.24 10.12
N ALA A 32 -2.29 27.50 9.71
CA ALA A 32 -3.58 28.19 9.75
C ALA A 32 -4.63 27.50 8.85
N LEU A 33 -4.28 27.17 7.61
CA LEU A 33 -5.17 26.46 6.68
C LEU A 33 -5.56 25.07 7.19
N THR A 34 -4.64 24.36 7.85
CA THR A 34 -4.93 23.05 8.45
C THR A 34 -5.95 23.19 9.58
N GLN A 35 -5.80 24.21 10.44
CA GLN A 35 -6.76 24.47 11.51
C GLN A 35 -8.15 24.86 10.97
N GLU A 36 -8.20 25.71 9.94
CA GLU A 36 -9.45 26.11 9.29
C GLU A 36 -10.15 24.91 8.63
N LEU A 37 -9.37 24.03 8.00
CA LEU A 37 -9.87 22.81 7.38
C LEU A 37 -10.46 21.84 8.41
N GLU A 38 -9.79 21.64 9.54
CA GLU A 38 -10.33 20.81 10.63
C GLU A 38 -11.57 21.45 11.28
N LYS A 39 -11.58 22.77 11.47
CA LYS A 39 -12.76 23.50 11.95
C LYS A 39 -13.95 23.34 11.01
N SER A 40 -13.73 23.52 9.70
CA SER A 40 -14.75 23.35 8.67
C SER A 40 -15.28 21.91 8.63
N LYS A 41 -14.42 20.90 8.75
CA LYS A 41 -14.86 19.50 8.87
C LYS A 41 -15.75 19.27 10.09
N ALA A 42 -15.39 19.81 11.25
CA ALA A 42 -16.18 19.69 12.47
C ALA A 42 -17.55 20.38 12.33
N ASP A 43 -17.59 21.55 11.70
CA ASP A 43 -18.83 22.28 11.45
C ASP A 43 -19.71 21.56 10.41
N ASN A 44 -19.12 20.93 9.38
CA ASN A 44 -19.84 20.09 8.41
C ASN A 44 -20.52 18.89 9.07
N VAL A 45 -19.85 18.21 10.02
CA VAL A 45 -20.47 17.10 10.78
C VAL A 45 -21.66 17.60 11.60
N LYS A 46 -21.54 18.76 12.25
CA LYS A 46 -22.65 19.36 13.01
C LYS A 46 -23.82 19.76 12.11
N LEU A 47 -23.55 20.34 10.94
CA LEU A 47 -24.55 20.69 9.94
C LEU A 47 -25.28 19.45 9.44
N TYR A 48 -24.54 18.37 9.15
CA TYR A 48 -25.14 17.08 8.79
C TYR A 48 -26.09 16.58 9.88
N GLY A 49 -25.67 16.60 11.15
CA GLY A 49 -26.53 16.23 12.27
C GLY A 49 -27.81 17.08 12.36
N LYS A 50 -27.72 18.40 12.13
CA LYS A 50 -28.89 19.29 12.10
C LYS A 50 -29.83 18.98 10.92
N MET A 51 -29.29 18.77 9.72
CA MET A 51 -30.08 18.42 8.54
C MET A 51 -30.84 17.11 8.77
N ARG A 52 -30.16 16.09 9.30
CA ARG A 52 -30.79 14.80 9.63
C ARG A 52 -31.88 14.94 10.68
N TYR A 53 -31.63 15.67 11.76
CA TYR A 53 -32.67 15.95 12.78
C TYR A 53 -33.91 16.63 12.19
N VAL A 54 -33.73 17.61 11.30
CA VAL A 54 -34.84 18.30 10.63
C VAL A 54 -35.56 17.39 9.64
N GLN A 55 -34.83 16.54 8.89
CA GLN A 55 -35.41 15.56 7.98
C GLN A 55 -36.24 14.51 8.75
N ASP A 56 -35.71 13.97 9.84
CA ASP A 56 -36.40 13.00 10.70
C ASP A 56 -37.67 13.62 11.32
N TYR A 57 -37.60 14.86 11.81
CA TYR A 57 -38.75 15.59 12.34
C TYR A 57 -39.81 15.89 11.26
N ASN A 58 -39.39 16.21 10.03
CA ASN A 58 -40.31 16.43 8.91
C ASN A 58 -40.97 15.10 8.48
N LEU A 59 -40.21 14.00 8.44
CA LEU A 59 -40.73 12.66 8.17
C LEU A 59 -41.79 12.26 9.20
N GLU A 60 -41.52 12.46 10.49
CA GLU A 60 -42.49 12.20 11.57
C GLU A 60 -43.79 13.02 11.39
N LYS A 61 -43.66 14.29 10.99
CA LYS A 61 -44.80 15.17 10.71
C LYS A 61 -45.57 14.77 9.45
N VAL A 62 -44.92 14.20 8.44
CA VAL A 62 -45.55 13.70 7.20
C VAL A 62 -46.22 12.34 7.43
N VAL A 63 -45.68 11.47 8.29
CA VAL A 63 -46.34 10.21 8.68
C VAL A 63 -47.66 10.49 9.42
N SER A 64 -47.75 11.61 10.15
CA SER A 64 -48.99 12.05 10.81
C SER A 64 -50.02 12.71 9.85
N ARG A 65 -49.65 13.01 8.60
CA ARG A 65 -50.53 13.59 7.58
C ARG A 65 -50.49 12.71 6.33
N GLY A 66 -51.30 11.66 6.36
CA GLY A 66 -51.48 10.64 5.32
C GLY A 66 -50.88 10.94 3.94
N SER A 67 -49.81 10.22 3.62
CA SER A 67 -49.40 9.78 2.27
C SER A 67 -49.43 10.84 1.15
N SER A 68 -48.29 11.53 0.92
CA SER A 68 -47.77 11.77 -0.44
C SER A 68 -46.40 12.47 -0.41
N LYS A 69 -45.30 11.74 -0.68
CA LYS A 69 -44.22 12.22 -1.56
C LYS A 69 -43.24 11.10 -1.92
N LYS A 70 -43.59 10.37 -2.98
CA LYS A 70 -42.60 9.85 -3.94
C LYS A 70 -41.92 11.06 -4.60
N HIS A 71 -40.62 10.94 -4.87
CA HIS A 71 -39.79 11.82 -5.71
C HIS A 71 -39.39 13.19 -5.11
N ALA A 72 -38.40 13.18 -4.22
CA ALA A 72 -37.49 14.32 -4.06
C ALA A 72 -36.01 13.94 -3.85
N GLU A 73 -35.66 12.65 -3.87
CA GLU A 73 -34.31 12.19 -3.50
C GLU A 73 -33.41 11.81 -4.68
N ASP A 74 -33.90 11.86 -5.93
CA ASP A 74 -33.23 11.12 -7.01
C ASP A 74 -32.64 11.99 -8.15
N LEU A 75 -32.50 13.31 -7.98
CA LEU A 75 -31.95 14.18 -9.04
C LEU A 75 -30.57 14.79 -8.77
N GLU A 76 -30.02 14.69 -7.56
CA GLU A 76 -28.73 15.32 -7.18
C GLU A 76 -27.74 14.33 -6.51
N SER A 77 -28.03 13.03 -6.55
CA SER A 77 -27.42 12.01 -5.69
C SER A 77 -26.07 11.43 -6.18
N GLY A 78 -25.62 11.75 -7.39
CA GLY A 78 -24.40 11.15 -7.94
C GLY A 78 -23.09 11.57 -7.25
N PHE A 79 -23.02 12.80 -6.73
CA PHE A 79 -21.82 13.35 -6.08
C PHE A 79 -22.06 13.74 -4.62
N SER A 80 -23.29 14.15 -4.27
CA SER A 80 -23.67 14.46 -2.89
C SER A 80 -23.69 13.22 -2.01
N SER A 81 -24.11 12.06 -2.54
CA SER A 81 -24.24 10.81 -1.78
C SER A 81 -22.92 10.33 -1.16
N ASP A 82 -21.79 10.47 -1.85
CA ASP A 82 -20.49 10.05 -1.33
C ASP A 82 -20.02 10.95 -0.18
N VAL A 83 -20.22 12.26 -0.32
CA VAL A 83 -19.88 13.25 0.70
C VAL A 83 -20.79 13.09 1.91
N GLU A 84 -22.09 12.91 1.67
CA GLU A 84 -23.10 12.66 2.69
C GLU A 84 -22.81 11.35 3.43
N SER A 85 -22.51 10.26 2.72
CA SER A 85 -22.14 8.96 3.30
C SER A 85 -20.91 9.05 4.18
N LYS A 86 -19.91 9.86 3.79
CA LYS A 86 -18.71 10.09 4.60
C LYS A 86 -19.04 10.79 5.92
N TYR A 87 -19.82 11.87 5.90
CA TYR A 87 -20.18 12.60 7.11
C TYR A 87 -21.21 11.85 7.96
N LYS A 88 -22.10 11.08 7.34
CA LYS A 88 -23.01 10.13 7.99
C LYS A 88 -22.26 9.12 8.83
N LYS A 89 -21.25 8.47 8.26
CA LYS A 89 -20.42 7.51 8.98
C LYS A 89 -19.69 8.14 10.16
N ILE A 90 -19.09 9.32 9.96
CA ILE A 90 -18.41 10.06 11.04
C ILE A 90 -19.37 10.39 12.18
N TYR A 91 -20.58 10.83 11.86
CA TYR A 91 -21.63 11.14 12.84
C TYR A 91 -22.13 9.90 13.57
N GLU A 92 -22.41 8.80 12.87
CA GLU A 92 -22.86 7.54 13.48
C GLU A 92 -21.78 6.91 14.38
N ASP A 93 -20.51 7.03 13.99
CA ASP A 93 -19.37 6.60 14.80
C ASP A 93 -19.22 7.46 16.09
N ASP A 94 -19.50 8.76 16.02
CA ASP A 94 -19.42 9.70 17.16
C ASP A 94 -20.63 9.59 18.11
N ILE A 95 -21.83 9.34 17.57
CA ILE A 95 -23.07 9.32 18.35
C ILE A 95 -23.34 8.00 19.06
N ASN A 96 -22.67 6.91 18.67
CA ASN A 96 -22.89 5.60 19.27
C ASN A 96 -21.99 5.39 20.51
N PRO A 97 -22.53 5.49 21.76
CA PRO A 97 -21.74 5.31 22.98
C PRO A 97 -21.12 3.91 23.09
N PHE A 98 -21.67 2.91 22.39
CA PHE A 98 -21.15 1.54 22.34
C PHE A 98 -20.11 1.31 21.23
N ALA A 99 -20.01 2.20 20.23
CA ALA A 99 -18.96 2.10 19.20
C ALA A 99 -17.59 2.46 19.77
N ALA A 100 -17.52 3.51 20.58
CA ALA A 100 -16.29 3.89 21.29
C ALA A 100 -15.83 2.80 22.28
N PHE A 101 -16.77 2.19 23.01
CA PHE A 101 -16.47 1.11 23.97
C PHE A 101 -16.10 -0.20 23.27
N SER A 102 -16.86 -0.63 22.25
CA SER A 102 -16.56 -1.86 21.48
C SER A 102 -15.30 -1.75 20.62
N LYS A 103 -14.95 -0.54 20.14
CA LYS A 103 -13.67 -0.32 19.45
C LYS A 103 -12.50 -0.43 20.43
N LYS A 104 -12.63 0.15 21.63
CA LYS A 104 -11.62 0.04 22.69
C LYS A 104 -11.45 -1.39 23.20
N GLU A 105 -12.55 -2.15 23.33
CA GLU A 105 -12.54 -3.57 23.71
C GLU A 105 -11.97 -4.47 22.59
N ARG A 106 -12.32 -4.21 21.32
CA ARG A 106 -11.70 -4.90 20.16
C ARG A 106 -10.21 -4.61 20.07
N ASP A 107 -9.78 -3.36 20.26
CA ASP A 107 -8.36 -2.98 20.20
C ASP A 107 -7.55 -3.59 21.36
N GLN A 108 -8.15 -3.79 22.54
CA GLN A 108 -7.52 -4.53 23.65
C GLN A 108 -7.46 -6.04 23.38
N ARG A 109 -8.55 -6.66 22.89
CA ARG A 109 -8.57 -8.08 22.48
C ARG A 109 -7.58 -8.40 21.35
N TYR A 110 -7.36 -7.48 20.42
CA TYR A 110 -6.33 -7.63 19.36
C TYR A 110 -4.89 -7.53 19.89
N LYS A 111 -4.66 -6.76 20.97
CA LYS A 111 -3.34 -6.66 21.61
C LYS A 111 -2.99 -7.88 22.47
N GLU A 112 -3.99 -8.54 23.05
CA GLU A 112 -3.78 -9.70 23.93
C GLU A 112 -3.69 -11.04 23.18
N LEU A 113 -4.12 -11.15 21.91
CA LEU A 113 -4.14 -12.43 21.17
C LEU A 113 -3.39 -12.46 19.82
N GLY A 114 -2.71 -11.38 19.41
CA GLY A 114 -2.40 -11.18 17.99
C GLY A 114 -0.94 -11.13 17.53
N PHE A 115 0.06 -11.61 18.28
CA PHE A 115 1.46 -11.59 17.78
C PHE A 115 1.92 -12.90 17.12
N ARG A 116 1.46 -14.07 17.59
CA ARG A 116 1.87 -15.38 17.02
C ARG A 116 1.06 -15.81 15.80
N ASP A 117 -0.22 -15.46 15.71
CA ASP A 117 -1.10 -15.86 14.60
C ASP A 117 -0.94 -14.95 13.36
N ARG A 118 -0.49 -13.71 13.59
CA ARG A 118 -0.23 -12.72 12.54
C ARG A 118 0.95 -13.11 11.63
N ILE A 119 1.92 -13.85 12.16
CA ILE A 119 3.09 -14.33 11.41
C ILE A 119 2.72 -15.55 10.57
N THR A 120 1.96 -16.50 11.13
CA THR A 120 1.52 -17.72 10.43
C THR A 120 0.58 -17.41 9.26
N LEU A 121 -0.42 -16.56 9.48
CA LEU A 121 -1.36 -16.18 8.42
C LEU A 121 -0.74 -15.21 7.39
N SER A 122 0.20 -14.35 7.81
CA SER A 122 0.99 -13.51 6.90
C SER A 122 1.85 -14.35 5.97
N SER A 123 2.58 -15.33 6.49
CA SER A 123 3.41 -16.23 5.67
C SER A 123 2.57 -17.03 4.67
N GLY A 124 1.40 -17.53 5.08
CA GLY A 124 0.48 -18.25 4.18
C GLY A 124 -0.10 -17.36 3.08
N ARG A 125 -0.51 -16.14 3.41
CA ARG A 125 -1.10 -15.20 2.44
C ARG A 125 -0.05 -14.51 1.56
N PHE A 126 1.17 -14.36 2.05
CA PHE A 126 2.31 -13.87 1.28
C PHE A 126 2.72 -14.85 0.18
N LEU A 127 2.62 -16.16 0.44
CA LEU A 127 2.79 -17.20 -0.56
C LEU A 127 1.66 -17.24 -1.60
N MET A 128 0.41 -17.04 -1.18
CA MET A 128 -0.77 -17.26 -2.05
C MET A 128 -1.29 -16.01 -2.77
N GLY A 129 -0.95 -14.80 -2.29
CA GLY A 129 -1.50 -13.53 -2.79
C GLY A 129 -0.48 -12.53 -3.37
N ASN A 130 0.83 -12.75 -3.19
CA ASN A 130 1.81 -11.77 -3.62
C ASN A 130 2.31 -12.07 -5.05
N LYS A 131 2.21 -11.09 -5.96
CA LYS A 131 2.75 -11.16 -7.34
C LYS A 131 4.20 -11.66 -7.35
N TYR A 132 4.98 -11.27 -6.35
CA TYR A 132 6.38 -11.68 -6.20
C TYR A 132 6.56 -13.15 -5.83
N ALA A 133 5.68 -13.76 -5.03
CA ALA A 133 5.79 -15.18 -4.67
C ALA A 133 5.54 -16.07 -5.89
N ARG A 134 4.58 -15.70 -6.74
CA ARG A 134 4.32 -16.38 -8.02
C ARG A 134 5.51 -16.24 -8.95
N THR A 135 6.06 -15.04 -9.09
CA THR A 135 7.28 -14.80 -9.88
C THR A 135 8.48 -15.58 -9.35
N PHE A 136 8.68 -15.65 -8.03
CA PHE A 136 9.75 -16.41 -7.40
C PHE A 136 9.63 -17.92 -7.67
N ALA A 137 8.43 -18.50 -7.56
CA ALA A 137 8.19 -19.89 -7.89
C ALA A 137 8.47 -20.20 -9.39
N PHE A 138 8.06 -19.30 -10.29
CA PHE A 138 8.38 -19.42 -11.72
C PHE A 138 9.89 -19.38 -12.00
N PHE A 139 10.64 -18.48 -11.37
CA PHE A 139 12.10 -18.45 -11.50
C PHE A 139 12.77 -19.67 -10.86
N TYR A 140 12.24 -20.15 -9.73
CA TYR A 140 12.73 -21.34 -9.06
C TYR A 140 12.59 -22.58 -9.96
N THR A 141 11.43 -22.79 -10.58
CA THR A 141 11.23 -23.92 -11.50
C THR A 141 12.11 -23.80 -12.74
N ILE A 142 12.26 -22.61 -13.34
CA ILE A 142 13.14 -22.39 -14.48
C ILE A 142 14.61 -22.67 -14.13
N GLY A 143 15.05 -22.20 -12.96
CA GLY A 143 16.42 -22.38 -12.49
C GLY A 143 16.74 -23.86 -12.23
N LEU A 144 15.80 -24.60 -11.64
CA LEU A 144 15.94 -26.04 -11.43
C LEU A 144 16.07 -26.77 -12.77
N HIS A 145 15.26 -26.42 -13.77
CA HIS A 145 15.37 -27.03 -15.11
C HIS A 145 16.73 -26.75 -15.75
N VAL A 146 17.19 -25.49 -15.75
CA VAL A 146 18.52 -25.13 -16.28
C VAL A 146 19.63 -25.88 -15.55
N LEU A 147 19.54 -26.02 -14.23
CA LEU A 147 20.52 -26.76 -13.43
C LEU A 147 20.55 -28.24 -13.79
N VAL A 148 19.39 -28.90 -13.90
CA VAL A 148 19.30 -30.32 -14.28
C VAL A 148 19.81 -30.52 -15.70
N PHE A 149 19.40 -29.69 -16.66
CA PHE A 149 19.91 -29.76 -18.04
C PHE A 149 21.42 -29.53 -18.10
N SER A 150 21.96 -28.59 -17.31
CA SER A 150 23.41 -28.36 -17.24
C SER A 150 24.15 -29.55 -16.63
N CYS A 151 23.58 -30.17 -15.59
CA CYS A 151 24.13 -31.36 -14.96
C CYS A 151 24.14 -32.55 -15.93
N LEU A 152 23.02 -32.80 -16.61
CA LEU A 152 22.92 -33.81 -17.66
C LEU A 152 23.86 -33.54 -18.83
N TYR A 153 23.99 -32.28 -19.26
CA TYR A 153 24.92 -31.90 -20.33
C TYR A 153 26.37 -32.12 -19.92
N ARG A 154 26.75 -31.75 -18.70
CA ARG A 154 28.10 -32.00 -18.16
C ARG A 154 28.38 -33.49 -18.02
N MET A 155 27.42 -34.26 -17.52
CA MET A 155 27.57 -35.71 -17.36
C MET A 155 27.56 -36.43 -18.70
N SER A 156 26.75 -35.97 -19.66
CA SER A 156 26.76 -36.43 -21.05
C SER A 156 28.08 -36.09 -21.73
N ALA A 157 28.63 -34.88 -21.56
CA ALA A 157 29.91 -34.49 -22.14
C ALA A 157 31.07 -35.29 -21.52
N LEU A 158 31.04 -35.51 -20.20
CA LEU A 158 32.01 -36.38 -19.51
C LEU A 158 31.90 -37.84 -19.97
N SER A 159 30.68 -38.35 -20.14
CA SER A 159 30.44 -39.69 -20.70
C SER A 159 30.89 -39.78 -22.16
N TYR A 160 30.70 -38.71 -22.96
CA TYR A 160 31.16 -38.67 -24.34
C TYR A 160 32.69 -38.68 -24.44
N LEU A 161 33.39 -37.96 -23.55
CA LEU A 161 34.85 -38.03 -23.45
C LEU A 161 35.33 -39.39 -22.93
N SER A 162 34.68 -39.96 -21.90
CA SER A 162 35.05 -41.27 -21.35
C SER A 162 34.87 -42.40 -22.37
N ASN A 163 33.78 -42.41 -23.14
CA ASN A 163 33.57 -43.36 -24.23
C ASN A 163 34.54 -43.10 -25.41
N GLY A 164 34.95 -41.84 -25.62
CA GLY A 164 35.99 -41.48 -26.59
C GLY A 164 37.38 -41.96 -26.19
N GLU A 165 37.72 -41.90 -24.90
CA GLU A 165 38.95 -42.48 -24.34
C GLU A 165 38.94 -44.01 -24.41
N GLU A 166 37.81 -44.68 -24.11
CA GLU A 166 37.71 -46.13 -24.32
C GLU A 166 37.87 -46.50 -25.79
N SER A 167 37.29 -45.74 -26.73
CA SER A 167 37.47 -46.00 -28.17
C SER A 167 38.92 -45.84 -28.62
N LEU A 168 39.67 -44.87 -28.08
CA LEU A 168 41.09 -44.67 -28.39
C LEU A 168 41.99 -45.69 -27.68
N ALA A 169 41.66 -46.09 -26.45
CA ALA A 169 42.37 -47.13 -25.71
C ALA A 169 42.15 -48.53 -26.34
N VAL A 170 40.93 -48.81 -26.82
CA VAL A 170 40.63 -50.02 -27.60
C VAL A 170 41.42 -50.02 -28.92
N ASP A 171 41.45 -48.92 -29.66
CA ASP A 171 42.25 -48.86 -30.90
C ASP A 171 43.76 -48.99 -30.63
N GLN A 172 44.28 -48.41 -29.54
CA GLN A 172 45.69 -48.54 -29.16
C GLN A 172 46.05 -49.97 -28.71
N THR A 173 45.14 -50.70 -28.04
CA THR A 173 45.35 -52.11 -27.65
C THR A 173 45.29 -53.10 -28.81
N ILE A 174 44.49 -52.82 -29.84
CA ILE A 174 44.40 -53.65 -31.06
C ILE A 174 45.65 -53.47 -31.95
N ASN A 175 46.32 -52.31 -31.88
CA ASN A 175 47.48 -51.97 -32.70
C ASN A 175 48.85 -52.28 -32.04
N LEU A 176 48.92 -52.96 -30.89
CA LEU A 176 50.21 -53.50 -30.43
C LEU A 176 50.59 -54.72 -31.28
N PRO A 177 51.71 -54.70 -32.03
CA PRO A 177 52.18 -55.90 -32.72
C PRO A 177 52.58 -56.93 -31.66
N HIS A 178 51.91 -58.08 -31.67
CA HIS A 178 52.39 -59.29 -31.01
C HIS A 178 53.77 -59.64 -31.58
N ALA A 179 54.84 -59.17 -30.92
CA ALA A 179 56.19 -59.62 -31.17
C ALA A 179 56.35 -61.03 -30.57
N LEU A 180 56.84 -61.94 -31.41
CA LEU A 180 57.24 -63.32 -31.12
C LEU A 180 58.22 -63.42 -29.95
#